data_AF-A0A1G7EYJ2-F1
#
_entry.id   AF-A0A1G7EYJ2-F1
#
_cell.length_a   1.000
_cell.length_b   1.000
_cell.length_c   1.000
_cell.angle_alpha   90.00
_cell.angle_beta   90.00
_cell.angle_gamma   90.00
#
_symmetry.space_group_name_H-M   'P 1'
#
loop_
_entity.id
_entity.type
_entity.pdbx_description
1 polymer ?
#
loop_
_entity_poly.entity_id
_entity_poly.type
_entity_poly.pdbx_seq_one_letter_code
_entity_poly.pdbx_strand_id
1 'polypeptide(L)'
;MPATTSHQPLKLNFKDDTLTTVSRDALRALAKKLGFNETQTVLYALARLRDEVFVEQDTEKLMPLTKIQHQAIAKAEPKRRGKVIDSLL
;
A
#
# COMPACT_ATOMS: atom_id res chain seq x y z
N MET A 1 -18.55 -7.95 -26.03
CA MET A 1 -17.73 -9.09 -26.53
C MET A 1 -16.62 -9.34 -25.52
N PRO A 2 -16.34 -10.58 -25.09
CA PRO A 2 -15.24 -10.83 -24.16
C PRO A 2 -13.93 -10.48 -24.86
N ALA A 3 -13.10 -9.64 -24.24
CA ALA A 3 -11.79 -9.30 -24.75
C ALA A 3 -10.96 -10.58 -24.86
N THR A 4 -10.58 -10.97 -26.07
CA THR A 4 -9.62 -12.06 -26.29
C THR A 4 -8.26 -11.55 -25.85
N THR A 5 -7.94 -11.68 -24.57
CA THR A 5 -6.61 -11.43 -24.03
C THR A 5 -5.65 -12.36 -24.76
N SER A 6 -4.86 -11.81 -25.67
CA SER A 6 -3.78 -12.56 -26.30
C SER A 6 -2.84 -13.03 -25.18
N HIS A 7 -2.78 -14.34 -24.97
CA HIS A 7 -1.84 -14.96 -24.04
C HIS A 7 -0.44 -14.86 -24.62
N GLN A 8 0.12 -13.65 -24.66
CA GLN A 8 1.51 -13.47 -25.02
C GLN A 8 2.34 -13.98 -23.85
N PRO A 9 3.16 -15.03 -24.03
CA PRO A 9 3.97 -15.56 -22.96
C PRO A 9 4.92 -14.46 -22.48
N LEU A 10 4.89 -14.19 -21.17
CA LEU A 10 5.79 -13.27 -20.51
C LEU A 10 7.23 -13.74 -20.77
N LYS A 11 7.98 -12.99 -21.59
CA LYS A 11 9.42 -13.23 -21.78
C LYS A 11 10.15 -12.68 -20.56
N LEU A 12 10.30 -13.52 -19.55
CA LEU A 12 11.00 -13.19 -18.31
C LEU A 12 12.46 -13.62 -18.42
N ASN A 13 13.36 -12.67 -18.19
CA ASN A 13 14.78 -12.95 -18.05
C ASN A 13 15.05 -13.29 -16.58
N PHE A 14 15.20 -14.58 -16.29
CA PHE A 14 15.58 -15.05 -14.96
C PHE A 14 17.08 -14.83 -14.74
N LYS A 15 17.44 -14.41 -13.52
CA LYS A 15 18.81 -14.25 -13.03
C LYS A 15 18.96 -15.07 -11.75
N ASP A 16 20.17 -15.13 -11.19
CA ASP A 16 20.36 -15.73 -9.87
C ASP A 16 19.51 -15.03 -8.81
N ASP A 17 19.22 -15.74 -7.72
CA ASP A 17 18.43 -15.23 -6.61
C ASP A 17 19.18 -14.08 -5.92
N THR A 18 18.55 -12.90 -5.87
CA THR A 18 19.05 -11.73 -5.12
C THR A 18 17.89 -11.07 -4.38
N LEU A 19 18.14 -9.95 -3.70
CA LEU A 19 17.10 -9.19 -3.00
C LEU A 19 15.94 -8.77 -3.94
N THR A 20 16.22 -8.54 -5.23
CA THR A 20 15.23 -8.02 -6.20
C THR A 20 15.04 -8.93 -7.42
N THR A 21 15.73 -10.07 -7.49
CA THR A 21 15.63 -11.02 -8.60
C THR A 21 15.37 -12.42 -8.09
N VAL A 22 14.63 -13.19 -8.89
CA VAL A 22 14.30 -14.58 -8.60
C VAL A 22 14.77 -15.46 -9.75
N SER A 23 15.38 -16.59 -9.40
CA SER A 23 15.83 -17.62 -10.33
C SER A 23 14.68 -18.44 -10.87
N ARG A 24 14.89 -19.07 -12.02
CA ARG A 24 13.87 -19.94 -12.61
C ARG A 24 13.59 -21.16 -11.72
N ASP A 25 14.61 -21.66 -11.03
CA ASP A 25 14.46 -22.81 -10.12
C ASP A 25 13.63 -22.44 -8.88
N ALA A 26 13.86 -21.25 -8.32
CA ALA A 26 13.02 -20.72 -7.25
C ALA A 26 11.56 -20.53 -7.71
N LEU A 27 11.34 -19.97 -8.90
CA LEU A 27 10.00 -19.85 -9.46
C LEU A 27 9.34 -21.22 -9.64
N ARG A 28 10.06 -22.22 -10.14
CA ARG A 28 9.54 -23.57 -10.36
C ARG A 28 9.19 -24.27 -9.04
N ALA A 29 10.01 -24.09 -8.01
CA ALA A 29 9.74 -24.59 -6.67
C ALA A 29 8.49 -23.93 -6.07
N LEU A 30 8.33 -22.61 -6.24
CA LEU A 30 7.15 -21.86 -5.82
C LEU A 30 5.89 -22.33 -6.55
N ALA A 31 5.96 -22.46 -7.87
CA ALA A 31 4.87 -22.95 -8.70
C ALA A 31 4.38 -24.33 -8.25
N LYS A 32 5.32 -25.26 -7.99
CA LYS A 32 5.00 -26.59 -7.46
C LYS A 32 4.34 -26.54 -6.08
N LYS A 33 4.81 -25.67 -5.18
CA LYS A 33 4.24 -25.53 -3.83
C LYS A 33 2.82 -24.94 -3.86
N LEU A 34 2.55 -24.03 -4.78
CA LEU A 34 1.26 -23.35 -4.92
C LEU A 34 0.27 -24.14 -5.80
N GLY A 35 0.71 -25.20 -6.48
CA GLY A 35 -0.12 -25.91 -7.46
C GLY A 35 -0.37 -25.12 -8.74
N PHE A 36 0.51 -24.17 -9.06
CA PHE A 36 0.43 -23.28 -10.22
C PHE A 36 1.42 -23.66 -11.31
N ASN A 37 1.23 -23.14 -12.52
CA ASN A 37 2.29 -23.09 -13.53
C ASN A 37 3.19 -21.84 -13.34
N GLU A 38 4.34 -21.80 -14.03
CA GLU A 38 5.30 -20.68 -13.91
C GLU A 38 4.64 -19.33 -14.19
N THR A 39 3.82 -19.24 -15.25
CA THR A 39 3.11 -18.01 -15.64
C THR A 39 2.12 -17.54 -14.57
N GLN A 40 1.29 -18.44 -14.04
CA GLN A 40 0.33 -18.15 -12.98
C GLN A 40 1.02 -17.68 -11.71
N THR A 41 2.16 -18.27 -11.38
CA THR A 41 2.97 -17.89 -10.21
C THR A 41 3.50 -16.47 -10.35
N VAL A 42 3.97 -16.09 -11.55
CA VAL A 42 4.42 -14.72 -11.82
C VAL A 42 3.25 -13.73 -11.77
N LEU A 43 2.12 -14.06 -12.40
CA LEU A 43 0.94 -13.20 -12.37
C LEU A 43 0.40 -13.00 -10.94
N TYR A 44 0.42 -14.06 -10.13
CA TYR A 44 0.08 -13.99 -8.72
C TYR A 44 1.03 -13.06 -7.95
N ALA A 45 2.34 -13.23 -8.13
CA ALA A 45 3.34 -12.39 -7.48
C ALA A 45 3.19 -10.91 -7.87
N LEU A 46 2.95 -10.62 -9.16
CA LEU A 46 2.71 -9.26 -9.65
C LEU A 46 1.41 -8.66 -9.10
N ALA A 47 0.33 -9.44 -9.00
CA ALA A 47 -0.91 -8.98 -8.41
C ALA A 47 -0.73 -8.63 -6.93
N ARG A 48 -0.01 -9.48 -6.19
CA ARG A 48 0.27 -9.24 -4.77
C ARG A 48 1.18 -8.02 -4.56
N LEU A 49 2.22 -7.88 -5.38
CA LEU A 49 3.09 -6.69 -5.37
C LEU A 49 2.31 -5.42 -5.72
N ARG A 50 1.40 -5.49 -6.70
CA ARG A 50 0.51 -4.37 -7.02
C ARG A 50 -0.29 -3.96 -5.79
N ASP A 51 -0.90 -4.92 -5.10
CA ASP A 51 -1.69 -4.61 -3.91
C ASP A 51 -0.79 -4.01 -2.81
N GLU A 52 0.42 -4.53 -2.60
CA GLU A 52 1.36 -3.98 -1.60
C GLU A 52 1.86 -2.56 -1.94
N VAL A 53 2.07 -2.25 -3.22
CA VAL A 53 2.63 -0.96 -3.68
C VAL A 53 1.55 0.10 -3.91
N PHE A 54 0.39 -0.31 -4.44
CA PHE A 54 -0.72 0.58 -4.80
C PHE A 54 -1.86 0.58 -3.78
N VAL A 55 -1.73 -0.09 -2.63
CA VAL A 55 -2.57 0.26 -1.48
C VAL A 55 -2.23 1.69 -1.13
N GLU A 56 -3.04 2.61 -1.66
CA GLU A 56 -3.10 3.99 -1.20
C GLU A 56 -3.27 3.91 0.31
N GLN A 57 -2.25 4.35 1.06
CA GLN A 57 -2.44 4.68 2.47
C GLN A 57 -3.69 5.55 2.52
N ASP A 58 -4.78 5.07 3.13
CA ASP A 58 -6.05 5.79 3.33
C ASP A 58 -5.80 7.31 3.38
N THR A 59 -5.83 7.98 2.24
CA THR A 59 -5.63 9.44 2.21
C THR A 59 -6.82 10.12 2.88
N GLU A 60 -7.94 9.39 2.99
CA GLU A 60 -9.09 9.68 3.84
C GLU A 60 -8.73 9.79 5.34
N LYS A 61 -7.77 8.99 5.86
CA LYS A 61 -7.33 9.09 7.27
C LYS A 61 -6.46 10.31 7.56
N LEU A 62 -5.89 10.93 6.52
CA LEU A 62 -5.04 12.12 6.62
C LEU A 62 -5.74 13.38 6.10
N MET A 63 -7.07 13.35 5.91
CA MET A 63 -7.79 14.56 5.55
C MET A 63 -7.71 15.58 6.69
N PRO A 64 -7.40 16.87 6.39
CA PRO A 64 -7.44 17.92 7.39
C PRO A 64 -8.83 17.98 8.01
N LEU A 65 -8.87 18.21 9.33
CA LEU A 65 -10.13 18.33 10.07
C LEU A 65 -11.04 19.38 9.42
N THR A 66 -12.33 19.07 9.32
CA THR A 66 -13.32 19.99 8.80
C THR A 66 -13.52 21.17 9.76
N LYS A 67 -13.99 22.32 9.25
CA LYS A 67 -14.29 23.50 10.08
C LYS A 67 -15.25 23.18 11.23
N ILE A 68 -16.18 22.24 11.04
CA ILE A 68 -17.13 21.80 12.05
C ILE A 68 -16.42 21.03 13.17
N GLN A 69 -15.49 20.15 12.82
CA GLN A 69 -14.67 19.41 13.79
C GLN A 69 -13.75 20.36 14.58
N HIS A 70 -13.14 21.34 13.91
CA HIS A 70 -12.37 22.39 14.59
C HIS A 70 -13.22 23.18 15.59
N GLN A 71 -14.46 23.54 15.24
CA GLN A 71 -15.38 24.21 16.16
C GLN A 71 -15.81 23.32 17.32
N ALA A 72 -16.00 22.02 17.09
CA ALA A 72 -16.31 21.07 18.15
C ALA A 72 -15.15 20.93 19.14
N ILE A 73 -13.90 20.85 18.66
CA ILE A 73 -12.70 20.82 19.49
C ILE A 73 -12.57 22.11 20.30
N ALA A 74 -12.70 23.28 19.65
CA ALA A 74 -12.64 24.58 20.33
C ALA A 74 -13.73 24.78 21.39
N LYS A 75 -14.91 24.16 21.21
CA LYS A 75 -15.99 24.15 22.20
C LYS A 75 -15.76 23.15 23.33
N ALA A 76 -15.11 22.03 23.04
CA ALA A 76 -14.79 20.96 23.99
C ALA A 76 -13.52 21.26 24.80
N GLU A 77 -12.65 22.15 24.33
CA GLU A 77 -11.49 22.59 25.10
C GLU A 77 -11.96 23.22 26.43
N PRO A 78 -11.47 22.72 27.58
CA PRO A 78 -11.81 23.32 28.86
C PRO A 78 -11.29 24.75 28.87
N LYS A 79 -12.21 25.72 28.91
CA LYS A 79 -11.91 27.14 29.08
C LYS A 79 -11.09 27.31 30.35
N ARG A 80 -9.76 27.36 30.24
CA ARG A 80 -8.88 27.66 31.37
C ARG A 80 -9.27 29.06 31.87
N ARG A 81 -9.88 29.11 33.05
CA ARG A 81 -10.24 30.35 33.75
C ARG A 81 -9.00 30.94 34.43
N GLY A 82 -8.60 32.15 33.99
CA GLY A 82 -7.81 33.14 34.75
C GLY A 82 -6.32 32.84 34.91
N LYS A 83 -5.41 33.80 35.17
CA LYS A 83 -5.47 35.25 35.38
C LYS A 83 -4.02 35.76 35.25
N VAL A 84 -3.84 36.85 34.49
CA VAL A 84 -2.74 37.82 34.32
C VAL A 84 -1.47 37.69 35.20
N ILE A 85 -0.28 37.86 34.60
CA ILE A 85 0.84 38.56 35.27
C ILE A 85 1.24 39.76 34.39
N ASP A 86 0.82 40.94 34.82
CA ASP A 86 1.08 42.27 34.22
C ASP A 86 2.43 42.83 34.71
N SER A 87 3.36 41.94 35.06
CA SER A 87 4.64 42.29 35.69
C SER A 87 5.82 41.59 35.05
N LEU A 88 5.83 41.51 33.72
CA LEU A 88 7.08 41.36 32.99
C LEU A 88 7.52 42.76 32.58
N LEU A 89 8.31 43.33 33.50
CA LEU A 89 9.29 44.39 33.32
C LEU A 89 9.90 44.44 31.92
#